data_AF-A0A9X3RR13-F1
#
_entry.id   AF-A0A9X3RR13-F1
#
_cell.length_a   1.000
_cell.length_b   1.000
_cell.length_c   1.000
_cell.angle_alpha   90.00
_cell.angle_beta   90.00
_cell.angle_gamma   90.00
#
_symmetry.space_group_name_H-M   'P 1'
#
loop_
_entity.id
_entity.type
_entity.pdbx_description
1 polymer ?
#
loop_
_entity_poly.entity_id
_entity_poly.type
_entity_poly.pdbx_seq_one_letter_code
_entity_poly.pdbx_strand_id
1 'polypeptide(L)'
;MNSKYFPKIVAGLVVFVAIVGLHAAVDLGSLWIVVAGALAGAAGMLMPEGQEQKSLEGKPVQDGKHSLEKKRHEPFSKPAPAFYEVPTESLQGIRTHSKHLKESVRVSGQQRQEFYADLDHFYSTCKDVVHEWDHLAADPPQENKVRRILDVYFPETCRILDDMPTATHNQAVEDFRASLAVLQSEMDKVHQAIMQDNLQELKDNRTFLELEFGVLRKPEE
;
A
#
# COMPACT_ATOMS: atom_id res chain seq x y z
N MET A 1 -14.44 -21.06 35.01
CA MET A 1 -14.94 -20.32 33.81
C MET A 1 -16.46 -20.18 33.91
N ASN A 2 -16.99 -18.96 33.79
CA ASN A 2 -18.42 -18.68 34.01
C ASN A 2 -19.31 -19.32 32.92
N SER A 3 -20.16 -20.26 33.31
CA SER A 3 -21.08 -21.03 32.45
C SER A 3 -22.06 -20.16 31.64
N LYS A 4 -22.32 -18.91 32.05
CA LYS A 4 -23.23 -17.99 31.36
C LYS A 4 -22.72 -17.48 30.00
N TYR A 5 -21.42 -17.56 29.74
CA TYR A 5 -20.82 -17.09 28.48
C TYR A 5 -20.56 -18.23 27.49
N PHE A 6 -20.52 -19.48 27.97
CA PHE A 6 -20.26 -20.67 27.16
C PHE A 6 -21.24 -20.83 25.98
N PRO A 7 -22.57 -20.72 26.14
CA PRO A 7 -23.48 -20.85 25.00
C PRO A 7 -23.36 -19.72 23.98
N LYS A 8 -22.94 -18.52 24.41
CA LYS A 8 -22.74 -17.36 23.52
C LYS A 8 -21.47 -17.50 22.69
N ILE A 9 -20.41 -18.05 23.28
CA ILE A 9 -19.15 -18.34 22.59
C ILE A 9 -19.35 -19.46 21.57
N VAL A 10 -20.08 -20.53 21.94
CA VAL A 10 -20.41 -21.62 21.01
C VAL A 10 -21.29 -21.13 19.86
N ALA A 11 -22.30 -20.28 20.13
CA ALA A 11 -23.12 -19.70 19.08
C ALA A 11 -22.29 -18.83 18.11
N GLY A 12 -21.36 -18.01 18.63
CA GLY A 12 -20.46 -17.21 17.81
C GLY A 12 -19.53 -18.05 16.94
N LEU A 13 -18.99 -19.13 17.49
CA LEU A 13 -18.12 -20.06 16.76
C LEU A 13 -18.88 -20.78 15.64
N VAL A 14 -20.11 -21.24 15.90
CA VAL A 14 -20.94 -21.92 14.90
C VAL A 14 -21.30 -20.99 13.75
N VAL A 15 -21.63 -19.72 14.04
CA VAL A 15 -21.91 -18.71 13.01
C VAL A 15 -20.66 -18.41 12.18
N PHE A 16 -19.49 -18.28 12.82
CA PHE A 16 -18.23 -18.06 12.11
C PHE A 16 -17.89 -19.22 11.16
N VAL A 17 -17.99 -20.47 11.63
CA VAL A 17 -17.73 -21.67 10.82
C VAL A 17 -18.72 -21.79 9.67
N ALA A 18 -20.00 -21.47 9.90
CA ALA A 18 -21.02 -21.49 8.84
C ALA A 18 -20.75 -20.43 7.76
N ILE A 19 -20.31 -19.23 8.14
CA ILE A 19 -19.95 -18.17 7.21
C ILE A 19 -18.72 -18.58 6.39
N VAL A 20 -17.68 -19.11 7.03
CA VAL A 20 -16.46 -19.60 6.36
C VAL A 20 -16.78 -20.74 5.39
N GLY A 21 -17.61 -21.70 5.80
CA GLY A 21 -18.05 -22.80 4.93
C GLY A 21 -18.89 -22.33 3.74
N LEU A 22 -19.78 -21.35 3.95
CA LEU A 22 -20.56 -20.75 2.87
C LEU A 22 -19.66 -19.98 1.88
N HIS A 23 -18.59 -19.34 2.35
CA HIS A 23 -17.63 -18.65 1.48
C HIS A 23 -16.80 -19.62 0.63
N ALA A 24 -16.41 -20.77 1.20
CA ALA A 24 -15.68 -21.80 0.47
C ALA A 24 -16.50 -22.47 -0.65
N ALA A 25 -17.84 -22.47 -0.55
CA ALA A 25 -18.71 -23.09 -1.54
C ALA A 25 -19.07 -22.20 -2.74
N VAL A 26 -18.91 -20.88 -2.63
CA VAL A 26 -19.35 -19.91 -3.66
C VAL A 26 -18.18 -19.31 -4.46
N ASP A 27 -16.93 -19.62 -4.10
CA ASP A 27 -15.72 -19.23 -4.86
C ASP A 27 -15.62 -17.72 -5.18
N LEU A 28 -15.98 -16.86 -4.20
CA LEU A 28 -15.77 -15.40 -4.30
C LEU A 28 -14.37 -15.03 -3.80
N GLY A 29 -13.37 -15.28 -4.64
CA GLY A 29 -11.95 -15.00 -4.36
C GLY A 29 -11.57 -13.54 -4.07
N SER A 30 -12.49 -12.56 -4.06
CA SER A 30 -12.16 -11.13 -3.88
C SER A 30 -12.71 -10.45 -2.62
N LEU A 31 -13.46 -11.14 -1.76
CA LEU A 31 -14.14 -10.50 -0.61
C LEU A 31 -13.35 -10.44 0.71
N TRP A 32 -12.09 -10.89 0.71
CA TRP A 32 -11.19 -10.76 1.86
C TRP A 32 -10.94 -9.30 2.28
N ILE A 33 -11.07 -8.32 1.38
CA ILE A 33 -10.90 -6.89 1.70
C ILE A 33 -11.95 -6.42 2.71
N VAL A 34 -13.19 -6.90 2.60
CA VAL A 34 -14.27 -6.53 3.53
C VAL A 34 -14.07 -7.21 4.88
N VAL A 35 -13.57 -8.44 4.89
CA VAL A 35 -13.24 -9.19 6.12
C VAL A 35 -12.05 -8.57 6.85
N ALA A 36 -10.99 -8.17 6.13
CA ALA A 36 -9.85 -7.44 6.68
C ALA A 36 -10.27 -6.06 7.22
N GLY A 37 -11.15 -5.36 6.50
CA GLY A 37 -11.75 -4.10 6.98
C GLY A 37 -12.60 -4.27 8.24
N ALA A 38 -13.38 -5.34 8.34
CA ALA A 38 -14.19 -5.65 9.51
C ALA A 38 -13.34 -6.05 10.73
N LEU A 39 -12.25 -6.79 10.53
CA LEU A 39 -11.28 -7.13 11.57
C LEU A 39 -10.52 -5.90 12.07
N ALA A 40 -10.16 -4.96 11.19
CA ALA A 40 -9.59 -3.68 11.58
C ALA A 40 -10.57 -2.82 12.40
N GLY A 41 -11.87 -2.87 12.08
CA GLY A 41 -12.93 -2.20 12.84
C GLY A 41 -13.13 -2.79 14.25
N ALA A 42 -13.03 -4.10 14.40
CA ALA A 42 -13.18 -4.77 15.71
C ALA A 42 -11.98 -4.54 16.64
N ALA A 43 -10.77 -4.38 16.11
CA ALA A 43 -9.57 -4.04 16.89
C ALA A 43 -9.65 -2.62 17.50
N GLY A 44 -10.32 -1.69 16.82
CA GLY A 44 -10.58 -0.33 17.34
C GLY A 44 -11.55 -0.29 18.53
N MET A 45 -12.40 -1.30 18.71
CA MET A 45 -13.37 -1.38 19.82
C MET A 45 -12.82 -2.04 21.09
N LEU A 46 -11.64 -2.66 21.05
CA LEU A 46 -11.03 -3.35 22.20
C LEU A 46 -9.82 -2.62 22.80
N MET A 47 -9.48 -1.44 22.27
CA MET A 47 -8.41 -0.62 22.83
C MET A 47 -8.94 0.22 24.00
N PRO A 48 -8.27 0.20 25.18
CA PRO A 48 -8.66 1.02 26.31
C PRO A 48 -8.51 2.51 25.98
N GLU A 49 -9.56 3.28 26.30
CA GLU A 49 -9.63 4.73 26.17
C GLU A 49 -8.51 5.42 26.98
N GLY A 50 -7.69 6.24 26.32
CA GLY A 50 -6.72 7.08 27.03
C GLY A 50 -5.70 7.81 26.16
N GLN A 51 -6.14 8.81 25.36
CA GLN A 51 -5.76 10.23 25.50
C GLN A 51 -6.09 11.06 24.25
N GLU A 52 -7.27 11.68 24.33
CA GLU A 52 -7.65 13.04 23.93
C GLU A 52 -7.13 13.66 22.62
N GLN A 53 -8.00 13.57 21.60
CA GLN A 53 -8.37 14.76 20.83
C GLN A 53 -9.20 15.71 21.72
N LYS A 54 -8.63 16.87 22.04
CA LYS A 54 -9.33 18.12 22.38
C LYS A 54 -8.80 19.15 21.38
N SER A 55 -9.56 19.97 20.67
CA SER A 55 -10.87 20.55 20.97
C SER A 55 -11.37 21.23 19.68
N LEU A 56 -12.64 21.03 19.31
CA LEU A 56 -13.37 21.92 18.39
C LEU A 56 -14.80 22.09 18.93
N GLU A 57 -15.04 23.20 19.63
CA GLU A 57 -16.31 23.95 19.79
C GLU A 57 -16.03 25.07 20.84
N GLY A 58 -16.34 26.36 20.75
CA GLY A 58 -16.95 27.27 19.78
C GLY A 58 -17.42 28.55 20.54
N LYS A 59 -17.23 29.77 19.99
CA LYS A 59 -18.12 30.98 20.09
C LYS A 59 -17.47 32.27 19.50
N PRO A 60 -18.24 33.35 19.18
CA PRO A 60 -18.16 34.04 17.89
C PRO A 60 -17.65 35.50 17.92
N VAL A 61 -17.25 35.98 16.73
CA VAL A 61 -17.20 37.36 16.19
C VAL A 61 -16.54 38.46 17.05
N GLN A 62 -15.44 39.03 16.56
CA GLN A 62 -15.21 40.48 16.55
C GLN A 62 -14.57 40.96 15.25
N ASP A 63 -15.17 42.02 14.74
CA ASP A 63 -14.93 42.79 13.52
C ASP A 63 -13.66 43.65 13.64
N GLY A 64 -12.89 43.81 12.56
CA GLY A 64 -11.56 44.46 12.63
C GLY A 64 -10.82 44.58 11.30
N LYS A 65 -11.48 45.16 10.30
CA LYS A 65 -10.95 45.93 9.15
C LYS A 65 -9.42 46.15 9.00
N HIS A 66 -8.98 45.97 7.74
CA HIS A 66 -7.78 46.50 7.03
C HIS A 66 -6.40 45.85 7.30
N SER A 67 -5.88 45.09 6.33
CA SER A 67 -4.78 45.57 5.47
C SER A 67 -4.41 44.56 4.38
N LEU A 68 -4.61 44.94 3.13
CA LEU A 68 -3.94 44.37 1.97
C LEU A 68 -2.46 44.79 2.04
N GLU A 69 -1.56 43.89 2.43
CA GLU A 69 -0.13 44.10 2.16
C GLU A 69 0.52 42.85 1.54
N LYS A 70 0.63 42.97 0.23
CA LYS A 70 1.49 42.24 -0.70
C LYS A 70 2.95 42.18 -0.19
N LYS A 71 3.39 41.01 0.28
CA LYS A 71 4.81 40.58 0.30
C LYS A 71 4.85 39.12 -0.17
N ARG A 72 5.12 38.93 -1.46
CA ARG A 72 6.43 38.58 -2.02
C ARG A 72 6.82 37.15 -1.63
N HIS A 73 6.82 36.30 -2.66
CA HIS A 73 7.30 34.92 -2.66
C HIS A 73 8.57 34.77 -1.82
N GLU A 74 8.46 34.06 -0.71
CA GLU A 74 9.58 33.25 -0.23
C GLU A 74 9.49 31.92 -0.98
N PRO A 75 10.54 31.47 -1.69
CA PRO A 75 10.57 30.09 -2.14
C PRO A 75 10.48 29.23 -0.89
N PHE A 76 9.55 28.27 -0.89
CA PHE A 76 9.46 27.21 0.12
C PHE A 76 10.87 26.78 0.51
N SER A 77 11.30 27.18 1.71
CA SER A 77 12.54 26.67 2.28
C SER A 77 12.30 25.19 2.54
N LYS A 78 12.78 24.36 1.61
CA LYS A 78 12.83 22.91 1.76
C LYS A 78 13.40 22.60 3.15
N PRO A 79 12.74 21.81 4.00
CA PRO A 79 13.44 21.23 5.14
C PRO A 79 14.65 20.41 4.63
N ALA A 80 15.76 20.50 5.36
CA ALA A 80 17.01 19.82 5.04
C ALA A 80 16.83 18.29 4.88
N PRO A 81 17.63 17.63 4.02
CA PRO A 81 17.39 16.26 3.56
C PRO A 81 17.62 15.24 4.67
N ALA A 82 16.57 14.59 5.14
CA ALA A 82 16.69 13.27 5.71
C ALA A 82 16.63 12.27 4.54
N PHE A 83 17.80 11.89 4.03
CA PHE A 83 18.05 10.72 3.16
C PHE A 83 17.11 10.53 1.94
N TYR A 84 17.36 11.29 0.87
CA TYR A 84 16.86 11.00 -0.50
C TYR A 84 17.60 9.82 -1.17
N GLU A 85 17.95 8.77 -0.43
CA GLU A 85 18.68 7.64 -1.01
C GLU A 85 17.70 6.72 -1.73
N VAL A 86 17.84 6.65 -3.06
CA VAL A 86 17.13 5.67 -3.89
C VAL A 86 17.43 4.27 -3.35
N PRO A 87 16.42 3.43 -3.06
CA PRO A 87 16.58 2.13 -2.40
C PRO A 87 17.11 1.06 -3.35
N THR A 88 18.27 1.32 -3.95
CA THR A 88 18.93 0.42 -4.90
C THR A 88 19.45 -0.84 -4.22
N GLU A 89 19.98 -0.73 -2.99
CA GLU A 89 20.38 -1.87 -2.17
C GLU A 89 19.18 -2.75 -1.82
N SER A 90 18.06 -2.16 -1.42
CA SER A 90 16.83 -2.88 -1.11
C SER A 90 16.32 -3.64 -2.33
N LEU A 91 16.30 -3.01 -3.51
CA LEU A 91 15.91 -3.67 -4.76
C LEU A 91 16.83 -4.85 -5.12
N GLN A 92 18.14 -4.71 -4.88
CA GLN A 92 19.10 -5.82 -5.02
C GLN A 92 18.82 -6.94 -3.99
N GLY A 93 18.42 -6.58 -2.78
CA GLY A 93 17.93 -7.49 -1.75
C GLY A 93 16.75 -8.32 -2.25
N ILE A 94 15.71 -7.68 -2.81
CA ILE A 94 14.55 -8.36 -3.41
C ILE A 94 15.01 -9.37 -4.46
N ARG A 95 15.86 -8.96 -5.40
CA ARG A 95 16.39 -9.84 -6.45
C ARG A 95 17.09 -11.07 -5.87
N THR A 96 17.87 -10.87 -4.82
CA THR A 96 18.67 -11.92 -4.17
C THR A 96 17.78 -12.91 -3.45
N HIS A 97 16.82 -12.43 -2.66
CA HIS A 97 15.81 -13.26 -1.99
C HIS A 97 14.93 -14.03 -2.99
N SER A 98 14.44 -13.39 -4.04
CA SER A 98 13.68 -14.05 -5.11
C SER A 98 14.48 -15.17 -5.76
N LYS A 99 15.78 -14.94 -6.06
CA LYS A 99 16.66 -15.97 -6.62
C LYS A 99 16.84 -17.13 -5.63
N HIS A 100 17.12 -16.82 -4.37
CA HIS A 100 17.28 -17.82 -3.31
C HIS A 100 16.04 -18.71 -3.22
N LEU A 101 14.85 -18.12 -3.12
CA LEU A 101 13.59 -18.85 -3.02
C LEU A 101 13.35 -19.75 -4.24
N LYS A 102 13.65 -19.29 -5.45
CA LYS A 102 13.51 -20.13 -6.66
C LYS A 102 14.42 -21.35 -6.63
N GLU A 103 15.56 -21.27 -5.95
CA GLU A 103 16.55 -22.35 -5.82
C GLU A 103 16.27 -23.27 -4.62
N SER A 104 15.79 -22.72 -3.50
CA SER A 104 15.57 -23.43 -2.23
C SER A 104 14.22 -24.12 -2.16
N VAL A 105 13.16 -23.50 -2.70
CA VAL A 105 11.77 -23.95 -2.56
C VAL A 105 11.47 -25.11 -3.51
N ARG A 106 11.09 -26.26 -2.95
CA ARG A 106 10.80 -27.49 -3.71
C ARG A 106 9.35 -27.54 -4.15
N VAL A 107 9.02 -26.77 -5.17
CA VAL A 107 7.71 -26.79 -5.86
C VAL A 107 7.81 -27.50 -7.22
N SER A 108 6.71 -28.06 -7.71
CA SER A 108 6.69 -28.82 -8.97
C SER A 108 5.50 -28.46 -9.87
N GLY A 109 5.62 -28.77 -11.16
CA GLY A 109 4.55 -28.56 -12.14
C GLY A 109 4.07 -27.11 -12.22
N GLN A 110 2.75 -26.94 -12.27
CA GLN A 110 2.07 -25.65 -12.38
C GLN A 110 2.39 -24.70 -11.20
N GLN A 111 2.44 -25.22 -9.97
CA GLN A 111 2.72 -24.42 -8.78
C GLN A 111 4.09 -23.73 -8.86
N ARG A 112 5.11 -24.38 -9.43
CA ARG A 112 6.42 -23.76 -9.66
C ARG A 112 6.34 -22.60 -10.64
N GLN A 113 5.61 -22.78 -11.74
CA GLN A 113 5.50 -21.75 -12.77
C GLN A 113 4.80 -20.51 -12.24
N GLU A 114 3.70 -20.70 -11.50
CA GLU A 114 2.98 -19.59 -10.89
C GLU A 114 3.84 -18.88 -9.83
N PHE A 115 4.46 -19.63 -8.93
CA PHE A 115 5.36 -19.07 -7.91
C PHE A 115 6.49 -18.23 -8.53
N TYR A 116 7.09 -18.70 -9.63
CA TYR A 116 8.16 -17.96 -10.29
C TYR A 116 7.63 -16.70 -10.98
N ALA A 117 6.47 -16.80 -11.63
CA ALA A 117 5.82 -15.66 -12.27
C ALA A 117 5.44 -14.59 -11.24
N ASP A 118 4.92 -14.97 -10.08
CA ASP A 118 4.55 -14.06 -8.99
C ASP A 118 5.78 -13.29 -8.48
N LEU A 119 6.92 -13.98 -8.27
CA LEU A 119 8.18 -13.35 -7.86
C LEU A 119 8.76 -12.41 -8.92
N ASP A 120 8.67 -12.79 -10.21
CA ASP A 120 9.16 -11.96 -11.32
C ASP A 120 8.31 -10.71 -11.52
N HIS A 121 6.98 -10.86 -11.40
CA HIS A 121 6.06 -9.73 -11.48
C HIS A 121 6.33 -8.73 -10.36
N PHE A 122 6.44 -9.21 -9.11
CA PHE A 122 6.74 -8.36 -7.97
C PHE A 122 8.07 -7.62 -8.09
N TYR A 123 9.12 -8.32 -8.50
CA TYR A 123 10.41 -7.68 -8.74
C TYR A 123 10.33 -6.61 -9.84
N SER A 124 9.59 -6.87 -10.93
CA SER A 124 9.42 -5.87 -11.99
C SER A 124 8.72 -4.62 -11.49
N THR A 125 7.58 -4.76 -10.80
CA THR A 125 6.85 -3.60 -10.26
C THR A 125 7.71 -2.82 -9.26
N CYS A 126 8.44 -3.51 -8.37
CA CYS A 126 9.37 -2.84 -7.46
C CYS A 126 10.44 -2.03 -8.21
N LYS A 127 11.03 -2.60 -9.26
CA LYS A 127 12.01 -1.92 -10.11
C LYS A 127 11.41 -0.70 -10.81
N ASP A 128 10.18 -0.81 -11.31
CA ASP A 128 9.49 0.29 -11.99
C ASP A 128 9.13 1.43 -11.02
N VAL A 129 8.68 1.11 -9.80
CA VAL A 129 8.43 2.11 -8.74
C VAL A 129 9.73 2.79 -8.28
N VAL A 130 10.82 2.02 -8.12
CA VAL A 130 12.13 2.58 -7.73
C VAL A 130 12.75 3.43 -8.85
N HIS A 131 12.39 3.19 -10.11
CA HIS A 131 12.81 4.06 -11.22
C HIS A 131 12.22 5.47 -11.10
N GLU A 132 10.98 5.57 -10.59
CA GLU A 132 10.24 6.82 -10.40
C GLU A 132 10.48 7.44 -9.00
N TRP A 133 11.61 7.12 -8.35
CA TRP A 133 11.84 7.47 -6.94
C TRP A 133 11.78 8.98 -6.67
N ASP A 134 12.23 9.81 -7.60
CA ASP A 134 12.22 11.28 -7.42
C ASP A 134 10.78 11.82 -7.29
N HIS A 135 9.85 11.26 -8.06
CA HIS A 135 8.42 11.59 -7.96
C HIS A 135 7.83 11.06 -6.65
N LEU A 136 8.19 9.83 -6.27
CA LEU A 136 7.71 9.21 -5.04
C LEU A 136 8.22 9.93 -3.77
N ALA A 137 9.47 10.39 -3.75
CA ALA A 137 10.08 11.08 -2.63
C ALA A 137 9.47 12.48 -2.37
N ALA A 138 8.68 13.00 -3.31
CA ALA A 138 7.85 14.18 -3.09
C ALA A 138 6.62 13.91 -2.21
N ASP A 139 6.23 12.64 -2.02
CA ASP A 139 5.13 12.18 -1.16
C ASP A 139 5.65 11.24 -0.05
N PRO A 140 6.03 11.79 1.13
CA PRO A 140 6.63 11.01 2.21
C PRO A 140 5.77 9.82 2.71
N PRO A 141 4.43 9.91 2.84
CA PRO A 141 3.58 8.75 3.10
C PRO A 141 3.77 7.58 2.11
N GLN A 142 3.83 7.85 0.81
CA GLN A 142 3.99 6.80 -0.21
C GLN A 142 5.41 6.25 -0.24
N GLU A 143 6.41 7.13 -0.14
CA GLU A 143 7.82 6.73 0.00
C GLU A 143 8.01 5.74 1.16
N ASN A 144 7.51 6.10 2.35
CA ASN A 144 7.61 5.25 3.54
C ASN A 144 6.91 3.90 3.38
N LYS A 145 5.82 3.85 2.62
CA LYS A 145 5.13 2.58 2.31
C LYS A 145 6.03 1.69 1.47
N VAL A 146 6.60 2.21 0.38
CA VAL A 146 7.47 1.46 -0.52
C VAL A 146 8.73 0.99 0.22
N ARG A 147 9.38 1.85 1.02
CA ARG A 147 10.50 1.44 1.88
C ARG A 147 10.15 0.27 2.78
N ARG A 148 9.02 0.34 3.50
CA ARG A 148 8.60 -0.77 4.37
C ARG A 148 8.36 -2.08 3.61
N ILE A 149 7.78 -2.01 2.41
CA ILE A 149 7.59 -3.21 1.58
C ILE A 149 8.94 -3.82 1.20
N LEU A 150 9.89 -3.00 0.74
CA LEU A 150 11.20 -3.45 0.28
C LEU A 150 12.12 -3.93 1.42
N ASP A 151 12.17 -3.18 2.51
CA ASP A 151 13.14 -3.36 3.59
C ASP A 151 12.66 -4.30 4.69
N VAL A 152 11.35 -4.44 4.87
CA VAL A 152 10.77 -5.15 6.00
C VAL A 152 9.85 -6.28 5.55
N TYR A 153 8.79 -5.97 4.80
CA TYR A 153 7.73 -6.95 4.58
C TYR A 153 8.12 -8.06 3.62
N PHE A 154 8.72 -7.76 2.48
CA PHE A 154 9.13 -8.80 1.55
C PHE A 154 10.22 -9.72 2.15
N PRO A 155 11.33 -9.21 2.72
CA PRO A 155 12.35 -10.06 3.33
C PRO A 155 11.78 -10.95 4.45
N GLU A 156 10.89 -10.40 5.29
CA GLU A 156 10.27 -11.17 6.37
C GLU A 156 9.34 -12.27 5.83
N THR A 157 8.60 -11.98 4.75
CA THR A 157 7.76 -12.98 4.08
C THR A 157 8.61 -14.11 3.50
N CYS A 158 9.77 -13.79 2.91
CA CYS A 158 10.73 -14.80 2.45
C CYS A 158 11.29 -15.64 3.60
N ARG A 159 11.67 -15.00 4.71
CA ARG A 159 12.20 -15.67 5.90
C ARG A 159 11.19 -16.68 6.47
N ILE A 160 9.92 -16.29 6.56
CA ILE A 160 8.85 -17.18 7.04
C ILE A 160 8.75 -18.44 6.16
N LEU A 161 8.82 -18.29 4.83
CA LEU A 161 8.78 -19.44 3.92
C LEU A 161 10.03 -20.33 4.07
N ASP A 162 11.22 -19.73 4.20
CA ASP A 162 12.48 -20.46 4.36
C ASP A 162 12.54 -21.25 5.68
N ASP A 163 11.93 -20.73 6.75
CA ASP A 163 11.92 -21.38 8.08
C ASP A 163 10.88 -22.51 8.20
N MET A 164 10.02 -22.70 7.20
CA MET A 164 8.93 -23.68 7.27
C MET A 164 9.43 -25.12 7.09
N PRO A 165 8.96 -26.08 7.91
CA PRO A 165 9.28 -27.49 7.75
C PRO A 165 8.89 -28.03 6.35
N THR A 166 9.72 -28.92 5.79
CA THR A 166 9.47 -29.51 4.45
C THR A 166 8.11 -30.21 4.36
N ALA A 167 7.58 -30.75 5.47
CA ALA A 167 6.28 -31.42 5.51
C ALA A 167 5.09 -30.50 5.21
N THR A 168 5.19 -29.19 5.48
CA THR A 168 4.13 -28.19 5.24
C THR A 168 4.45 -27.26 4.08
N HIS A 169 5.50 -27.56 3.31
CA HIS A 169 6.10 -26.63 2.37
C HIS A 169 5.15 -26.22 1.22
N ASN A 170 4.34 -27.15 0.70
CA ASN A 170 3.38 -26.81 -0.36
C ASN A 170 2.32 -25.82 0.10
N GLN A 171 1.83 -25.95 1.34
CA GLN A 171 0.88 -24.99 1.91
C GLN A 171 1.56 -23.66 2.22
N ALA A 172 2.79 -23.70 2.78
CA ALA A 172 3.56 -22.51 3.07
C ALA A 172 3.86 -21.67 1.81
N VAL A 173 4.06 -22.32 0.66
CA VAL A 173 4.20 -21.63 -0.63
C VAL A 173 2.92 -20.90 -1.01
N GLU A 174 1.74 -21.52 -0.83
CA GLU A 174 0.48 -20.83 -1.13
C GLU A 174 0.22 -19.66 -0.17
N ASP A 175 0.51 -19.84 1.12
CA ASP A 175 0.39 -18.77 2.12
C ASP A 175 1.37 -17.61 1.80
N PHE A 176 2.58 -17.94 1.35
CA PHE A 176 3.56 -16.97 0.86
C PHE A 176 3.02 -16.24 -0.37
N ARG A 177 2.47 -16.95 -1.36
CA ARG A 177 1.92 -16.35 -2.59
C ARG A 177 0.77 -15.41 -2.28
N ALA A 178 -0.12 -15.78 -1.35
CA ALA A 178 -1.18 -14.90 -0.87
C ALA A 178 -0.62 -13.62 -0.23
N SER A 179 0.44 -13.75 0.58
CA SER A 179 1.12 -12.59 1.19
C SER A 179 1.79 -11.71 0.14
N LEU A 180 2.47 -12.32 -0.84
CA LEU A 180 3.11 -11.64 -1.96
C LEU A 180 2.09 -10.89 -2.82
N ALA A 181 0.91 -11.47 -3.05
CA ALA A 181 -0.18 -10.81 -3.80
C ALA A 181 -0.68 -9.54 -3.10
N VAL A 182 -0.67 -9.49 -1.76
CA VAL A 182 -0.99 -8.27 -1.00
C VAL A 182 0.10 -7.20 -1.21
N LEU A 183 1.37 -7.58 -1.10
CA LEU A 183 2.49 -6.66 -1.33
C LEU A 183 2.49 -6.14 -2.78
N GLN A 184 2.22 -7.01 -3.74
CA GLN A 184 2.04 -6.67 -5.15
C GLN A 184 0.95 -5.63 -5.34
N SER A 185 -0.23 -5.87 -4.76
CA SER A 185 -1.36 -4.93 -4.88
C SER A 185 -1.02 -3.54 -4.34
N GLU A 186 -0.26 -3.46 -3.25
CA GLU A 186 0.19 -2.17 -2.74
C GLU A 186 1.21 -1.49 -3.65
N MET A 187 2.18 -2.23 -4.21
CA MET A 187 3.12 -1.69 -5.19
C MET A 187 2.43 -1.22 -6.47
N ASP A 188 1.45 -1.97 -6.97
CA ASP A 188 0.67 -1.59 -8.17
C ASP A 188 -0.13 -0.30 -7.93
N LYS A 189 -0.73 -0.15 -6.74
CA LYS A 189 -1.44 1.09 -6.38
C LYS A 189 -0.50 2.29 -6.34
N VAL A 190 0.70 2.12 -5.79
CA VAL A 190 1.71 3.19 -5.78
C VAL A 190 2.13 3.53 -7.21
N HIS A 191 2.47 2.52 -8.01
CA HIS A 191 2.86 2.72 -9.40
C HIS A 191 1.77 3.44 -10.21
N GLN A 192 0.51 3.03 -10.04
CA GLN A 192 -0.64 3.66 -10.69
C GLN A 192 -0.83 5.11 -10.26
N ALA A 193 -0.65 5.43 -8.97
CA ALA A 193 -0.76 6.80 -8.47
C ALA A 193 0.30 7.71 -9.11
N ILE A 194 1.54 7.24 -9.22
CA ILE A 194 2.63 7.97 -9.90
C ILE A 194 2.28 8.22 -11.37
N MET A 195 1.80 7.19 -12.09
CA MET A 195 1.44 7.33 -13.50
C MET A 195 0.25 8.27 -13.72
N GLN A 196 -0.74 8.28 -12.81
CA GLN A 196 -1.88 9.19 -12.88
C GLN A 196 -1.46 10.64 -12.67
N ASP A 197 -0.58 10.90 -11.69
CA ASP A 197 -0.07 12.23 -11.40
C ASP A 197 0.70 12.78 -12.62
N ASN A 198 1.60 11.97 -13.19
CA ASN A 198 2.34 12.33 -14.41
C ASN A 198 1.42 12.68 -15.60
N LEU A 199 0.32 11.93 -15.78
CA LEU A 199 -0.66 12.22 -16.84
C LEU A 199 -1.44 13.50 -16.58
N GLN A 200 -1.76 13.79 -15.31
CA GLN A 200 -2.47 14.99 -14.90
C GLN A 200 -1.60 16.23 -15.15
N GLU A 201 -0.32 16.19 -14.77
CA GLU A 201 0.63 17.27 -15.06
C GLU A 201 0.78 17.51 -16.57
N LEU A 202 0.88 16.46 -17.38
CA LEU A 202 0.94 16.59 -18.84
C LEU A 202 -0.29 17.26 -19.43
N LYS A 203 -1.48 16.92 -18.91
CA LYS A 203 -2.75 17.50 -19.34
C LYS A 203 -2.84 18.98 -18.96
N ASP A 204 -2.42 19.31 -17.74
CA ASP A 204 -2.42 20.68 -17.24
C ASP A 204 -1.43 21.55 -18.02
N ASN A 205 -0.24 21.03 -18.33
CA ASN A 205 0.73 21.68 -19.20
C ASN A 205 0.16 21.92 -20.60
N ARG A 206 -0.54 20.95 -21.19
CA ARG A 206 -1.20 21.13 -22.50
C ARG A 206 -2.26 22.23 -22.43
N THR A 207 -3.12 22.24 -21.42
CA THR A 207 -4.16 23.28 -21.26
C THR A 207 -3.54 24.66 -21.05
N PHE A 208 -2.45 24.75 -20.29
CA PHE A 208 -1.69 25.98 -20.14
C PHE A 208 -1.15 26.49 -21.48
N LEU A 209 -0.52 25.61 -22.26
CA LEU A 209 -0.02 25.96 -23.61
C LEU A 209 -1.15 26.37 -24.56
N GLU A 210 -2.32 25.71 -24.51
CA GLU A 210 -3.49 26.09 -25.28
C GLU A 210 -4.05 27.47 -24.87
N LEU A 211 -3.99 27.83 -23.58
CA LEU A 211 -4.37 29.17 -23.13
C LEU A 211 -3.34 30.24 -23.55
N GLU A 212 -2.05 29.95 -23.41
CA GLU A 212 -0.96 30.87 -23.72
C GLU A 212 -0.85 31.14 -25.24
N PHE A 213 -0.98 30.09 -26.06
CA PHE A 213 -0.81 30.17 -27.51
C PHE A 213 -2.13 30.14 -28.31
N GLY A 214 -3.24 29.70 -27.72
CA GLY A 214 -4.56 29.72 -28.37
C GLY A 214 -5.17 31.12 -28.45
N VAL A 215 -4.73 32.06 -27.61
CA VAL A 215 -5.07 33.49 -27.74
C VAL A 215 -4.39 34.14 -28.96
N LEU A 216 -3.31 33.54 -29.50
CA LEU A 216 -2.60 34.06 -30.68
C LEU A 216 -3.25 33.66 -32.03
N ARG A 217 -4.41 33.01 -32.04
CA ARG A 217 -5.20 32.77 -33.26
C ARG A 217 -6.69 33.08 -33.07
N LYS A 218 -7.02 34.37 -32.93
CA LYS A 218 -8.16 34.91 -33.68
C LYS A 218 -7.58 35.75 -34.82
N PRO A 219 -7.54 35.26 -36.08
CA PRO A 219 -7.50 36.19 -37.19
C PRO A 219 -8.81 36.98 -37.14
N GLU A 220 -8.70 38.30 -37.04
CA GLU A 220 -9.80 39.21 -37.33
C GLU A 220 -10.33 38.91 -38.75
N GLU A 221 -11.65 38.89 -38.88
CA GLU A 221 -12.36 38.78 -40.16
C GLU A 221 -12.03 39.92 -41.12
#